data_AF-A0A4R9VJW9-F1
#
_entry.id   AF-A0A4R9VJW9-F1
#
_cell.length_a   1.000
_cell.length_b   1.000
_cell.length_c   1.000
_cell.angle_alpha   90.00
_cell.angle_beta   90.00
_cell.angle_gamma   90.00
#
_symmetry.space_group_name_H-M   'P 1'
#
loop_
_entity.id
_entity.type
_entity.pdbx_description
1 polymer ?
#
loop_
_entity_poly.entity_id
_entity_poly.type
_entity_poly.pdbx_seq_one_letter_code
_entity_poly.pdbx_strand_id
1 'polypeptide(L)'
;VQVHPDNAYAQKYEGEYGKTECWYILDAQEDAEIIYGVNAKNQTELNDMIDQQQFDELFHKVKVKAGDFFYVPAGTVHAIGEGILILETQQSSDTTYRIYDYERTDTNG
;
A
#
# COMPACT_ATOMS: atom_id res chain seq x y z
N VAL A 1 -1.80 -4.75 3.24
CA VAL A 1 -1.74 -4.22 1.86
C VAL A 1 -2.96 -3.37 1.60
N GLN A 2 -2.76 -2.14 1.13
CA GLN A 2 -3.79 -1.11 1.14
C GLN A 2 -3.73 -0.21 -0.10
N VAL A 3 -4.75 0.63 -0.26
CA VAL A 3 -4.82 1.70 -1.25
C VAL A 3 -5.52 2.91 -0.64
N HIS A 4 -5.08 4.09 -1.06
CA HIS A 4 -5.63 5.37 -0.61
C HIS A 4 -6.42 6.06 -1.73
N PRO A 5 -7.58 6.67 -1.45
CA PRO A 5 -8.34 7.40 -2.45
C PRO A 5 -7.69 8.73 -2.84
N ASP A 6 -8.05 9.22 -4.03
CA ASP A 6 -7.79 10.59 -4.42
C ASP A 6 -8.78 11.56 -3.75
N ASN A 7 -8.58 12.87 -3.94
CA ASN A 7 -9.46 13.89 -3.36
C ASN A 7 -10.92 13.76 -3.81
N ALA A 8 -11.16 13.38 -5.07
CA ALA A 8 -12.51 13.34 -5.61
C ALA A 8 -13.32 12.18 -4.98
N TYR A 9 -12.68 11.02 -4.83
CA TYR A 9 -13.29 9.86 -4.20
C TYR A 9 -13.43 10.07 -2.70
N ALA A 10 -12.37 10.50 -2.00
CA ALA A 10 -12.41 10.74 -0.55
C ALA A 10 -13.46 11.78 -0.17
N GLN A 11 -13.56 12.90 -0.89
CA GLN A 11 -14.54 13.94 -0.60
C GLN A 11 -15.98 13.43 -0.76
N LYS A 12 -16.20 12.52 -1.71
CA LYS A 12 -17.53 11.96 -1.99
C LYS A 12 -17.96 10.91 -0.97
N TYR A 13 -17.04 10.07 -0.50
CA TYR A 13 -17.38 8.89 0.31
C TYR A 13 -17.00 9.01 1.78
N GLU A 14 -15.93 9.75 2.09
CA GLU A 14 -15.35 9.84 3.45
C GLU A 14 -15.49 11.25 4.05
N GLY A 15 -15.70 12.27 3.21
CA GLY A 15 -15.85 13.65 3.65
C GLY A 15 -14.52 14.33 4.02
N GLU A 16 -13.39 13.74 3.64
CA GLU A 16 -12.04 14.28 3.85
C GLU A 16 -11.24 14.40 2.53
N TYR A 17 -10.00 14.90 2.61
CA TYR A 17 -9.07 14.90 1.48
C TYR A 17 -8.63 13.47 1.13
N GLY A 18 -8.14 13.28 -0.09
CA GLY A 18 -7.44 12.07 -0.47
C GLY A 18 -6.09 11.95 0.22
N LYS A 19 -5.44 10.81 0.00
CA LYS A 19 -4.19 10.47 0.65
C LYS A 19 -3.14 10.01 -0.34
N THR A 20 -2.52 10.99 -1.01
CA THR A 20 -1.21 10.83 -1.65
C THR A 20 -0.11 10.99 -0.60
N GLU A 21 0.94 10.19 -0.74
CA GLU A 21 2.07 10.18 0.19
C GLU A 21 3.41 9.94 -0.52
N CYS A 22 4.48 9.99 0.25
CA CYS A 22 5.79 9.55 -0.16
C CYS A 22 6.57 9.00 1.02
N TRP A 23 7.52 8.11 0.70
CA TRP A 23 8.38 7.46 1.66
C TRP A 23 9.84 7.74 1.34
N TYR A 24 10.59 8.11 2.36
CA TYR A 24 12.05 8.06 2.35
C TYR A 24 12.50 6.93 3.27
N ILE A 25 13.25 5.98 2.72
CA ILE A 25 13.72 4.80 3.48
C ILE A 25 14.91 5.24 4.35
N LEU A 26 14.70 5.30 5.66
CA LEU A 26 15.75 5.67 6.62
C LEU A 26 16.70 4.50 6.90
N ASP A 27 16.14 3.29 7.01
CA ASP A 27 16.88 2.06 7.21
C ASP A 27 16.12 0.87 6.61
N ALA A 28 16.85 -0.16 6.19
CA ALA A 28 16.30 -1.37 5.59
C ALA A 28 17.24 -2.56 5.80
N GLN A 29 16.69 -3.70 6.25
CA GLN A 29 17.41 -4.97 6.32
C GLN A 29 17.80 -5.48 4.92
N GLU A 30 18.77 -6.40 4.88
CA GLU A 30 19.12 -7.09 3.63
C GLU A 30 17.89 -7.79 3.04
N ASP A 31 17.71 -7.64 1.72
CA ASP A 31 16.55 -8.16 0.98
C ASP A 31 15.17 -7.63 1.42
N ALA A 32 15.10 -6.54 2.18
CA ALA A 32 13.83 -5.90 2.54
C ALA A 32 13.07 -5.45 1.28
N GLU A 33 11.76 -5.68 1.26
CA GLU A 33 10.87 -5.41 0.14
C GLU A 33 9.66 -4.59 0.57
N ILE A 34 9.21 -3.68 -0.30
CA ILE A 34 7.88 -3.07 -0.22
C ILE A 34 6.95 -3.72 -1.24
N ILE A 35 5.64 -3.63 -1.00
CA ILE A 35 4.65 -3.83 -2.06
C ILE A 35 4.39 -2.47 -2.70
N TYR A 36 4.54 -2.39 -4.02
CA TYR A 36 4.34 -1.17 -4.80
C TYR A 36 3.67 -1.50 -6.15
N GLY A 37 2.34 -1.54 -6.13
CA GLY A 37 1.49 -1.90 -7.26
C GLY A 37 1.01 -3.36 -7.24
N VAL A 38 0.29 -3.70 -8.29
CA VAL A 38 -0.22 -5.06 -8.56
C VAL A 38 0.22 -5.52 -9.94
N ASN A 39 0.32 -6.84 -10.13
CA ASN A 39 0.67 -7.47 -11.41
C ASN A 39 -0.56 -7.68 -12.31
N ALA A 40 -1.78 -7.51 -11.79
CA ALA A 40 -3.02 -7.59 -12.56
C ALA A 40 -3.08 -6.50 -13.65
N LYS A 41 -3.48 -6.88 -14.87
CA LYS A 41 -3.46 -5.99 -16.05
C LYS A 41 -4.71 -5.13 -16.17
N ASN A 42 -5.79 -5.53 -15.50
CA ASN A 42 -7.08 -4.86 -15.54
C ASN A 42 -7.89 -5.18 -14.27
N GLN A 43 -9.02 -4.50 -14.12
CA GLN A 43 -9.88 -4.62 -12.94
C GLN A 43 -10.52 -6.01 -12.78
N THR A 44 -10.88 -6.68 -13.88
CA THR A 44 -11.45 -8.04 -13.81
C THR A 44 -10.42 -9.01 -13.24
N GLU A 45 -9.21 -9.01 -13.79
CA GLU A 45 -8.10 -9.85 -13.30
C GLU A 45 -7.74 -9.53 -11.85
N LEU A 46 -7.75 -8.24 -11.47
CA LEU A 46 -7.52 -7.83 -10.08
C LEU A 46 -8.55 -8.45 -9.13
N ASN A 47 -9.84 -8.34 -9.46
CA ASN A 47 -10.91 -8.88 -8.64
C ASN A 47 -10.82 -10.42 -8.56
N ASP A 48 -10.60 -11.09 -9.69
CA ASP A 48 -10.49 -12.55 -9.75
C ASP A 48 -9.33 -13.07 -8.87
N MET A 49 -8.18 -12.39 -8.88
CA MET A 49 -7.02 -12.73 -8.06
C MET A 49 -7.26 -12.48 -6.56
N ILE A 50 -7.97 -11.40 -6.21
CA ILE A 50 -8.35 -11.11 -4.82
C ILE A 50 -9.34 -12.16 -4.30
N ASP A 51 -10.38 -12.48 -5.07
CA ASP A 51 -11.41 -13.45 -4.69
C ASP A 51 -10.82 -14.85 -4.50
N GLN A 52 -9.81 -15.20 -5.30
CA GLN A 52 -9.06 -16.46 -5.20
C GLN A 52 -7.88 -16.40 -4.21
N GLN A 53 -7.67 -15.27 -3.53
CA GLN A 53 -6.58 -15.05 -2.58
C GLN A 53 -5.17 -15.32 -3.15
N GLN A 54 -4.96 -15.04 -4.44
CA GLN A 54 -3.67 -15.22 -5.13
C GLN A 54 -2.67 -14.10 -4.79
N PHE A 55 -2.53 -13.74 -3.51
CA PHE A 55 -1.81 -12.54 -3.07
C PHE A 55 -0.31 -12.56 -3.35
N ASP A 56 0.32 -13.74 -3.32
CA ASP A 56 1.74 -13.89 -3.66
C ASP A 56 2.06 -13.53 -5.12
N GLU A 57 1.11 -13.78 -6.03
CA GLU A 57 1.22 -13.46 -7.45
C GLU A 57 0.68 -12.06 -7.75
N LEU A 58 -0.31 -11.60 -6.98
CA LEU A 58 -1.00 -10.33 -7.22
C LEU A 58 -0.11 -9.13 -6.93
N PHE A 59 0.62 -9.13 -5.82
CA PHE A 59 1.33 -7.95 -5.37
C PHE A 59 2.70 -7.80 -6.02
N HIS A 60 3.01 -6.59 -6.49
CA HIS A 60 4.33 -6.28 -7.05
C HIS A 60 5.31 -5.92 -5.93
N LYS A 61 6.31 -6.77 -5.69
CA LYS A 61 7.34 -6.56 -4.66
C LYS A 61 8.57 -5.87 -5.23
N VAL A 62 9.10 -4.89 -4.51
CA VAL A 62 10.26 -4.09 -4.89
C VAL A 62 11.26 -4.09 -3.74
N LYS A 63 12.50 -4.52 -4.00
CA LYS A 63 13.59 -4.44 -3.02
C LYS A 63 13.97 -2.98 -2.76
N VAL A 64 14.24 -2.67 -1.50
CA VAL A 64 14.60 -1.33 -1.06
C VAL A 64 15.87 -1.33 -0.21
N LYS A 65 16.49 -0.16 -0.10
CA LYS A 65 17.62 0.10 0.80
C LYS A 65 17.52 1.50 1.39
N ALA A 66 18.30 1.74 2.45
CA ALA A 66 18.42 3.08 3.04
C ALA A 66 18.80 4.13 1.98
N GLY A 67 18.11 5.26 2.01
CA GLY A 67 18.26 6.37 1.08
C GLY A 67 17.35 6.32 -0.16
N ASP A 68 16.64 5.21 -0.40
CA ASP A 68 15.65 5.16 -1.48
C ASP A 68 14.46 6.08 -1.19
N PHE A 69 13.84 6.58 -2.26
CA PHE A 69 12.65 7.45 -2.18
C PHE A 69 11.55 6.92 -3.09
N PHE A 70 10.33 6.88 -2.57
CA PHE A 70 9.14 6.45 -3.29
C PHE A 70 8.06 7.52 -3.19
N TYR A 71 7.60 8.00 -4.33
CA TYR A 71 6.35 8.75 -4.41
C TYR A 71 5.20 7.74 -4.52
N VAL A 72 4.15 7.88 -3.72
CA VAL A 72 3.01 6.96 -3.69
C VAL A 72 1.74 7.76 -4.01
N PRO A 73 1.38 7.87 -5.31
CA PRO A 73 0.13 8.49 -5.71
C PRO A 73 -1.08 7.81 -5.07
N ALA A 74 -2.12 8.58 -4.77
CA ALA A 74 -3.43 8.01 -4.48
C ALA A 74 -3.87 7.04 -5.61
N GLY A 75 -4.46 5.91 -5.23
CA GLY A 75 -4.81 4.82 -6.13
C GLY A 75 -3.71 3.76 -6.32
N THR A 76 -2.49 3.98 -5.84
CA THR A 76 -1.44 2.96 -5.84
C THR A 76 -1.68 1.95 -4.72
N VAL A 77 -1.77 0.66 -5.05
CA VAL A 77 -1.78 -0.43 -4.06
C VAL A 77 -0.39 -0.56 -3.47
N HIS A 78 -0.25 -0.53 -2.15
CA HIS A 78 1.06 -0.52 -1.51
C HIS A 78 1.05 -1.13 -0.10
N ALA A 79 2.25 -1.47 0.39
CA ALA A 79 2.52 -1.84 1.78
C ALA A 79 4.02 -1.72 2.08
N ILE A 80 4.34 -1.37 3.33
CA ILE A 80 5.71 -1.44 3.84
C ILE A 80 5.95 -2.86 4.38
N GLY A 81 7.04 -3.49 3.95
CA GLY A 81 7.44 -4.82 4.43
C GLY A 81 8.18 -4.79 5.77
N GLU A 82 8.53 -5.97 6.25
CA GLU A 82 9.32 -6.16 7.46
C GLU A 82 10.73 -5.57 7.33
N GLY A 83 11.30 -5.11 8.45
CA GLY A 83 12.70 -4.67 8.50
C GLY A 83 12.97 -3.32 7.84
N ILE A 84 11.94 -2.51 7.59
CA ILE A 84 12.03 -1.20 6.96
C ILE A 84 11.65 -0.11 7.96
N LEU A 85 12.48 0.93 8.07
CA LEU A 85 12.17 2.17 8.76
C LEU A 85 12.00 3.29 7.72
N ILE A 86 10.88 4.01 7.78
CA ILE A 86 10.59 5.10 6.84
C ILE A 86 10.36 6.44 7.53
N LEU A 87 10.61 7.51 6.78
CA LEU A 87 9.97 8.80 6.98
C LEU A 87 8.86 8.92 5.93
N GLU A 88 7.61 9.03 6.39
CA GLU A 88 6.44 9.24 5.54
C GLU A 88 6.02 10.70 5.56
N THR A 89 5.75 11.26 4.39
CA THR A 89 5.06 12.55 4.25
C THR A 89 3.80 12.33 3.43
N GLN A 90 2.65 12.70 3.98
CA GLN A 90 1.34 12.43 3.39
C GLN A 90 0.44 13.68 3.41
N GLN A 91 -0.61 13.66 2.60
CA GLN A 91 -1.74 14.57 2.79
C GLN A 91 -2.34 14.38 4.19
N SER A 92 -2.93 15.44 4.74
CA SER A 92 -3.63 15.40 6.02
C SER A 92 -4.96 14.64 5.88
N SER A 93 -4.88 13.32 5.85
CA SER A 93 -5.99 12.36 5.72
C SER A 93 -5.64 11.06 6.45
N ASP A 94 -6.65 10.36 6.93
CA ASP A 94 -6.51 9.03 7.56
C ASP A 94 -7.26 7.92 6.79
N THR A 95 -7.87 8.25 5.65
CA THR A 95 -8.62 7.25 4.87
C THR A 95 -7.70 6.15 4.32
N THR A 96 -8.05 4.90 4.63
CA THR A 96 -7.35 3.71 4.14
C THR A 96 -8.32 2.60 3.76
N TYR A 97 -8.19 2.06 2.55
CA TYR A 97 -8.89 0.84 2.14
C TYR A 97 -7.93 -0.33 2.13
N ARG A 98 -8.16 -1.31 3.02
CA ARG A 98 -7.29 -2.49 3.15
C ARG A 98 -7.80 -3.63 2.28
N ILE A 99 -6.90 -4.22 1.48
CA ILE A 99 -7.18 -5.36 0.61
C ILE A 99 -6.86 -6.68 1.33
N TYR A 100 -5.72 -6.73 2.03
CA TYR A 100 -5.25 -7.94 2.71
C TYR A 100 -4.44 -7.58 3.96
N ASP A 101 -4.62 -8.34 5.05
CA ASP A 101 -3.98 -8.11 6.34
C ASP A 101 -3.28 -9.34 6.94
N TYR A 102 -2.99 -10.34 6.10
CA TYR A 102 -2.30 -11.58 6.48
C TYR A 102 -3.07 -12.46 7.48
N GLU A 103 -4.41 -12.41 7.48
CA GLU A 103 -5.28 -13.16 8.40
C GLU A 103 -4.90 -12.97 9.88
N ARG A 104 -4.27 -11.83 10.21
CA ARG A 104 -3.82 -11.54 11.58
C ARG A 104 -5.00 -11.11 12.43
N THR A 105 -5.00 -11.54 13.68
CA THR A 105 -5.94 -11.04 14.70
C THR A 105 -5.37 -9.81 15.37
N ASP A 106 -6.24 -8.92 15.86
CA ASP A 106 -5.82 -7.79 16.68
C ASP A 106 -5.63 -8.23 18.15
N THR A 107 -5.47 -7.27 19.06
CA THR A 107 -5.31 -7.56 20.50
C THR A 107 -6.57 -8.10 21.17
N ASN A 108 -7.73 -8.00 20.52
CA ASN A 108 -9.04 -8.46 21.00
C ASN A 108 -9.44 -9.84 20.42
N GLY A 109 -8.67 -10.38 19.49
CA GLY A 109 -8.92 -11.68 18.85
C GLY A 109 -9.82 -11.59 17.63
#